data_AF-A0A452XJP9-F1
#
_entry.id   AF-A0A452XJP9-F1
#
_cell.length_a   1.000
_cell.length_b   1.000
_cell.length_c   1.000
_cell.angle_alpha   90.00
_cell.angle_beta   90.00
_cell.angle_gamma   90.00
#
_symmetry.space_group_name_H-M   'P 1'
#
loop_
_entity.id
_entity.type
_entity.pdbx_description
1 polymer ?
#
loop_
_entity_poly.entity_id
_entity_poly.type
_entity_poly.pdbx_seq_one_letter_code
_entity_poly.pdbx_strand_id
1 'polypeptide(L)'
;WRVCKYAILWECMQIFIFVISNSGRRRDDEIANKRVLIKRVVGGSTLVSGTSLSALPPSDPVPVPLPPHHTHMAAAGAGFRLGQRVHAAGDPRRSGTVRYLGPVDGHGGDWVGVDWDGGAGGRHDGSLAGRRYFAAAGERSASFARPSALSAGIALPDALRLRYRVDDFTKEEQDEMYVFSTSQKRVSVELVGTNKVRDKLKNFDELSCASVSFMGVSSAGSPEELQGLVPNLRQLDLTGNLISQWQDIFSLCQALPSLEVLDLTNNTMENDFVESPLLKNIRVLVLNNCGVTWELIEKLKVPFACLTDLHLIWNKLNIIT
;
A
#
# COMPACT_ATOMS: atom_id res chain seq x y z
N TRP A 1 -2.29 -19.39 10.61
CA TRP A 1 -3.36 -18.45 10.26
C TRP A 1 -4.19 -19.04 9.13
N ARG A 2 -5.46 -18.65 9.00
CA ARG A 2 -6.20 -18.97 7.77
C ARG A 2 -5.68 -18.05 6.68
N VAL A 3 -4.91 -18.60 5.74
CA VAL A 3 -4.61 -17.90 4.49
C VAL A 3 -5.87 -17.98 3.65
N CYS A 4 -6.57 -16.87 3.46
CA CYS A 4 -7.71 -16.80 2.55
C CYS A 4 -7.22 -16.95 1.10
N LYS A 5 -6.95 -18.21 0.70
CA LYS A 5 -6.71 -18.62 -0.70
C LYS A 5 -8.05 -18.72 -1.43
N TYR A 6 -8.75 -17.61 -1.62
CA TYR A 6 -9.89 -17.57 -2.54
C TYR A 6 -9.47 -16.84 -3.80
N ALA A 7 -8.76 -17.55 -4.68
CA ALA A 7 -8.63 -17.18 -6.08
C ALA A 7 -9.64 -18.02 -6.89
N ILE A 8 -10.30 -17.38 -7.86
CA ILE A 8 -11.09 -17.93 -8.99
C ILE A 8 -12.63 -17.75 -8.93
N LEU A 9 -13.27 -17.19 -7.89
CA LEU A 9 -14.73 -16.92 -7.95
C LEU A 9 -15.19 -15.50 -7.54
N TRP A 10 -14.29 -14.53 -7.46
CA TRP A 10 -14.63 -13.16 -7.02
C TRP A 10 -14.89 -12.16 -8.14
N GLU A 11 -15.26 -12.59 -9.35
CA GLU A 11 -15.92 -11.69 -10.32
C GLU A 11 -17.44 -11.59 -10.08
N CYS A 12 -18.04 -12.47 -9.26
CA CYS A 12 -19.50 -12.43 -9.01
C CYS A 12 -19.93 -11.56 -7.81
N MET A 13 -19.02 -11.14 -6.93
CA MET A 13 -19.40 -10.40 -5.70
C MET A 13 -19.38 -8.87 -5.84
N GLN A 14 -18.91 -8.31 -6.97
CA GLN A 14 -19.09 -6.90 -7.31
C GLN A 14 -20.54 -6.56 -7.73
N ILE A 15 -21.41 -7.57 -7.90
CA ILE A 15 -22.84 -7.37 -8.19
C ILE A 15 -23.69 -7.36 -6.91
N PHE A 16 -23.17 -7.82 -5.76
CA PHE A 16 -24.01 -8.01 -4.55
C PHE A 16 -24.14 -6.78 -3.63
N ILE A 17 -23.33 -5.73 -3.82
CA ILE A 17 -23.48 -4.46 -3.06
C ILE A 17 -24.29 -3.41 -3.83
N PHE A 18 -24.56 -3.62 -5.13
CA PHE A 18 -25.42 -2.71 -5.93
C PHE A 18 -26.89 -3.16 -6.04
N VAL A 19 -27.25 -4.37 -5.61
CA VAL A 19 -28.63 -4.89 -5.72
C VAL A 19 -29.42 -4.87 -4.40
N ILE A 20 -28.81 -4.58 -3.25
CA ILE A 20 -29.53 -4.36 -1.98
C ILE A 20 -29.90 -2.86 -1.82
N SER A 21 -30.49 -2.28 -2.86
CA SER A 21 -31.24 -1.02 -2.76
C SER A 21 -32.51 -1.02 -3.63
N ASN A 22 -33.01 -2.19 -4.02
CA ASN A 22 -34.37 -2.33 -4.54
C ASN A 22 -34.99 -3.64 -4.06
N SER A 23 -35.69 -3.54 -2.94
CA SER A 23 -36.57 -4.59 -2.41
C SER A 23 -37.66 -4.99 -3.41
N GLY A 24 -37.85 -6.29 -3.65
CA GLY A 24 -39.10 -6.77 -4.24
C GLY A 24 -39.19 -8.23 -4.68
N ARG A 25 -39.49 -9.13 -3.72
CA ARG A 25 -40.24 -10.40 -3.85
C ARG A 25 -39.54 -11.71 -4.29
N ARG A 26 -39.59 -12.65 -3.34
CA ARG A 26 -40.09 -14.05 -3.38
C ARG A 26 -39.29 -15.18 -4.07
N ARG A 27 -39.15 -16.25 -3.25
CA ARG A 27 -39.15 -17.71 -3.47
C ARG A 27 -37.80 -18.43 -3.62
N ASP A 28 -37.46 -19.11 -2.52
CA ASP A 28 -37.28 -20.56 -2.34
C ASP A 28 -36.43 -21.40 -3.31
N ASP A 29 -35.73 -22.34 -2.68
CA ASP A 29 -35.06 -23.56 -3.15
C ASP A 29 -33.66 -23.46 -3.76
N GLU A 30 -32.65 -23.91 -3.00
CA GLU A 30 -32.06 -25.26 -3.16
C GLU A 30 -30.68 -25.35 -2.49
N ILE A 31 -30.66 -25.92 -1.28
CA ILE A 31 -29.46 -26.40 -0.61
C ILE A 31 -29.14 -27.78 -1.17
N ALA A 32 -28.02 -27.95 -1.88
CA ALA A 32 -27.50 -29.28 -2.19
C ALA A 32 -25.96 -29.32 -2.34
N ASN A 33 -25.32 -29.84 -1.30
CA ASN A 33 -24.17 -30.76 -1.31
C ASN A 33 -23.14 -30.67 -2.46
N LYS A 34 -21.87 -30.46 -2.08
CA LYS A 34 -20.74 -31.25 -2.63
C LYS A 34 -19.55 -31.24 -1.68
N ARG A 35 -19.44 -32.33 -0.90
CA ARG A 35 -18.19 -32.80 -0.28
C ARG A 35 -17.26 -33.28 -1.39
N VAL A 36 -15.99 -32.88 -1.39
CA VAL A 36 -14.95 -33.56 -2.19
C VAL A 36 -13.85 -34.05 -1.25
N LEU A 37 -13.65 -35.36 -1.32
CA LEU A 37 -12.76 -36.23 -0.57
C LEU A 37 -11.35 -36.16 -1.20
N ILE A 38 -10.31 -35.83 -0.45
CA ILE A 38 -8.92 -35.96 -0.92
C ILE A 38 -8.41 -37.35 -0.56
N LYS A 39 -8.25 -38.22 -1.56
CA LYS A 39 -7.53 -39.50 -1.45
C LYS A 39 -6.03 -39.26 -1.68
N ARG A 40 -5.24 -39.81 -0.77
CA ARG A 40 -3.78 -39.92 -0.79
C ARG A 40 -3.39 -41.01 -1.82
N VAL A 41 -2.50 -40.70 -2.77
CA VAL A 41 -1.85 -41.69 -3.63
C VAL A 41 -0.36 -41.66 -3.37
N VAL A 42 0.19 -42.85 -3.08
CA VAL A 42 1.60 -43.13 -2.82
C VAL A 42 2.15 -43.93 -4.00
N GLY A 43 3.28 -43.46 -4.55
CA GLY A 43 4.35 -44.27 -5.15
C GLY A 43 4.13 -44.90 -6.53
N GLY A 44 5.17 -44.86 -7.37
CA GLY A 44 5.32 -45.75 -8.53
C GLY A 44 6.22 -45.23 -9.64
N SER A 45 7.45 -45.74 -9.68
CA SER A 45 8.49 -45.52 -10.70
C SER A 45 8.15 -46.13 -12.07
N THR A 46 8.73 -45.59 -13.16
CA THR A 46 9.32 -46.38 -14.27
C THR A 46 10.16 -45.51 -15.22
N LEU A 47 11.33 -46.04 -15.59
CA LEU A 47 12.28 -45.58 -16.63
C LEU A 47 11.72 -45.76 -18.06
N VAL A 48 12.06 -44.86 -18.99
CA VAL A 48 12.45 -45.22 -20.37
C VAL A 48 13.49 -44.22 -20.91
N SER A 49 14.54 -44.78 -21.49
CA SER A 49 15.68 -44.19 -22.21
C SER A 49 15.35 -43.63 -23.60
N GLY A 50 16.14 -42.67 -24.11
CA GLY A 50 16.16 -42.38 -25.56
C GLY A 50 16.96 -41.15 -26.01
N THR A 51 18.29 -41.30 -26.13
CA THR A 51 19.21 -40.73 -27.14
C THR A 51 19.18 -39.24 -27.54
N SER A 52 20.23 -38.54 -27.11
CA SER A 52 21.15 -37.63 -27.82
C SER A 52 20.78 -37.11 -29.22
N LEU A 53 20.75 -35.78 -29.36
CA LEU A 53 21.29 -35.04 -30.51
C LEU A 53 21.88 -33.71 -30.03
N SER A 54 23.17 -33.53 -30.29
CA SER A 54 23.99 -32.35 -30.04
C SER A 54 23.58 -31.15 -30.90
N ALA A 55 23.38 -29.99 -30.27
CA ALA A 55 23.43 -28.69 -30.94
C ALA A 55 24.08 -27.65 -30.00
N LEU A 56 25.00 -26.88 -30.58
CA LEU A 56 25.92 -25.93 -29.94
C LEU A 56 25.20 -24.79 -29.19
N PRO A 57 25.82 -24.21 -28.13
CA PRO A 57 25.24 -23.08 -27.40
C PRO A 57 25.27 -21.80 -28.25
N PRO A 58 24.22 -20.95 -28.21
CA PRO A 58 24.32 -19.59 -28.71
C PRO A 58 25.19 -18.76 -27.77
N SER A 59 26.11 -18.03 -28.38
CA SER A 59 27.14 -17.19 -27.79
C SER A 59 26.59 -16.18 -26.76
N ASP A 60 27.22 -16.13 -25.59
CA ASP A 60 26.97 -15.13 -24.57
C ASP A 60 27.18 -13.70 -25.13
N PRO A 61 26.27 -12.74 -24.88
CA PRO A 61 26.56 -11.34 -25.15
C PRO A 61 27.68 -10.85 -24.23
N VAL A 62 28.76 -10.38 -24.84
CA VAL A 62 29.92 -9.75 -24.21
C VAL A 62 29.47 -8.67 -23.20
N PRO A 63 30.01 -8.63 -21.97
CA PRO A 63 29.74 -7.55 -21.03
C PRO A 63 30.27 -6.22 -21.60
N VAL A 64 29.37 -5.28 -21.89
CA VAL A 64 29.75 -3.90 -22.19
C VAL A 64 30.27 -3.27 -20.89
N PRO A 65 31.48 -2.66 -20.88
CA PRO A 65 32.03 -2.06 -19.67
C PRO A 65 31.12 -0.92 -19.18
N LEU A 66 30.62 -1.04 -17.95
CA LEU A 66 30.02 0.09 -17.23
C LEU A 66 31.10 1.17 -17.03
N PRO A 67 30.83 2.46 -17.33
CA PRO A 67 31.77 3.53 -17.05
C PRO A 67 32.00 3.64 -15.52
N PRO A 68 33.20 4.11 -15.11
CA PRO A 68 33.60 4.08 -13.71
C PRO A 68 32.66 4.91 -12.83
N HIS A 69 32.36 4.34 -11.65
CA HIS A 69 31.63 5.00 -10.59
C HIS A 69 32.32 6.32 -10.22
N HIS A 70 31.80 7.43 -10.74
CA HIS A 70 31.99 8.72 -10.09
C HIS A 70 31.10 8.71 -8.85
N THR A 71 31.68 8.31 -7.73
CA THR A 71 31.24 8.66 -6.38
C THR A 71 31.18 10.18 -6.29
N HIS A 72 30.05 10.76 -6.69
CA HIS A 72 29.69 12.11 -6.28
C HIS A 72 28.90 11.99 -4.98
N MET A 73 29.59 12.36 -3.90
CA MET A 73 29.00 12.70 -2.63
C MET A 73 27.77 13.60 -2.82
N ALA A 74 26.81 13.36 -1.95
CA ALA A 74 25.57 14.10 -1.76
C ALA A 74 25.66 15.59 -2.13
N ALA A 75 24.95 15.98 -3.19
CA ALA A 75 24.47 17.34 -3.33
C ALA A 75 23.03 17.36 -2.80
N ALA A 76 22.87 17.90 -1.60
CA ALA A 76 21.57 18.26 -1.04
C ALA A 76 20.93 19.32 -1.94
N GLY A 77 19.89 18.94 -2.70
CA GLY A 77 19.24 19.83 -3.68
C GLY A 77 17.81 19.47 -4.09
N ALA A 78 17.35 18.23 -3.84
CA ALA A 78 15.94 17.87 -3.92
C ALA A 78 15.64 16.86 -2.80
N GLY A 79 14.61 17.08 -2.00
CA GLY A 79 14.28 16.31 -0.79
C GLY A 79 13.88 14.84 -0.99
N PHE A 80 14.28 14.23 -2.10
CA PHE A 80 14.00 12.84 -2.45
C PHE A 80 15.24 11.96 -2.25
N ARG A 81 15.01 10.66 -1.98
CA ARG A 81 16.06 9.64 -1.89
C ARG A 81 15.83 8.54 -2.92
N LEU A 82 16.91 7.92 -3.40
CA LEU A 82 16.80 6.72 -4.24
C LEU A 82 16.07 5.62 -3.45
N GLY A 83 15.16 4.91 -4.13
CA GLY A 83 14.30 3.89 -3.51
C GLY A 83 13.08 4.45 -2.77
N GLN A 84 12.98 5.77 -2.57
CA GLN A 84 11.82 6.38 -1.90
C GLN A 84 10.55 6.21 -2.73
N ARG A 85 9.45 5.92 -2.03
CA ARG A 85 8.09 5.86 -2.57
C ARG A 85 7.53 7.27 -2.74
N VAL A 86 6.89 7.55 -3.87
CA VAL A 86 6.31 8.86 -4.19
C VAL A 86 4.95 8.73 -4.87
N HIS A 87 4.08 9.72 -4.65
CA HIS A 87 2.88 9.92 -5.45
C HIS A 87 3.15 10.98 -6.51
N ALA A 88 2.40 10.91 -7.60
CA ALA A 88 2.23 12.07 -8.45
C ALA A 88 1.49 13.19 -7.73
N ALA A 89 1.96 14.43 -7.91
CA ALA A 89 1.24 15.60 -7.41
C ALA A 89 -0.16 15.66 -8.06
N GLY A 90 -1.20 15.78 -7.23
CA GLY A 90 -2.60 15.83 -7.67
C GLY A 90 -3.21 14.47 -8.04
N ASP A 91 -2.45 13.38 -8.05
CA ASP A 91 -2.97 12.03 -8.33
C ASP A 91 -2.34 10.99 -7.37
N PRO A 92 -2.91 10.87 -6.16
CA PRO A 92 -2.41 9.93 -5.15
C PRO A 92 -2.58 8.44 -5.52
N ARG A 93 -3.33 8.12 -6.58
CA ARG A 93 -3.46 6.73 -7.06
C ARG A 93 -2.29 6.32 -7.95
N ARG A 94 -1.52 7.29 -8.44
CA ARG A 94 -0.33 7.06 -9.25
C ARG A 94 0.91 7.13 -8.36
N SER A 95 1.26 5.96 -7.80
CA SER A 95 2.45 5.76 -6.98
C SER A 95 3.61 5.18 -7.77
N GLY A 96 4.82 5.46 -7.32
CA GLY A 96 6.04 4.92 -7.93
C GLY A 96 7.24 5.01 -7.01
N THR A 97 8.38 4.57 -7.52
CA THR A 97 9.65 4.52 -6.79
C THR A 97 10.69 5.40 -7.47
N VAL A 98 11.38 6.23 -6.69
CA VAL A 98 12.48 7.06 -7.18
C VAL A 98 13.67 6.16 -7.57
N ARG A 99 14.08 6.22 -8.84
CA ARG A 99 15.18 5.44 -9.42
C ARG A 99 16.35 6.29 -9.89
N TYR A 100 16.15 7.59 -10.07
CA TYR A 100 17.18 8.51 -10.51
C TYR A 100 16.99 9.89 -9.90
N LEU A 101 18.09 10.54 -9.54
CA LEU A 101 18.14 11.92 -9.06
C LEU A 101 19.32 12.60 -9.75
N GLY A 102 19.05 13.67 -10.50
CA GLY A 102 20.11 14.44 -11.14
C GLY A 102 19.71 15.09 -12.47
N PRO A 103 20.69 15.63 -13.20
CA PRO A 103 20.47 16.29 -14.48
C PRO A 103 20.11 15.30 -15.59
N VAL A 104 19.31 15.75 -16.56
CA VAL A 104 18.95 14.96 -17.75
C VAL A 104 19.43 15.71 -18.99
N ASP A 105 20.13 15.02 -19.88
CA ASP A 105 20.68 15.62 -21.10
C ASP A 105 19.59 16.29 -21.93
N GLY A 106 19.86 17.51 -22.40
CA GLY A 106 18.89 18.32 -23.14
C GLY A 106 17.83 19.00 -22.27
N HIS A 107 17.84 18.79 -20.95
CA HIS A 107 16.84 19.33 -20.02
C HIS A 107 17.50 19.97 -18.79
N GLY A 108 17.47 21.31 -18.70
CA GLY A 108 18.09 22.03 -17.59
C GLY A 108 17.47 21.74 -16.22
N GLY A 109 18.28 21.87 -15.17
CA GLY A 109 17.90 21.65 -13.76
C GLY A 109 17.83 20.17 -13.35
N ASP A 110 17.50 19.94 -12.08
CA ASP A 110 17.40 18.59 -11.54
C ASP A 110 16.09 17.91 -11.88
N TRP A 111 16.18 16.59 -12.05
CA TRP A 111 15.08 15.70 -12.38
C TRP A 111 15.05 14.51 -11.43
N VAL A 112 13.83 14.02 -11.21
CA VAL A 112 13.57 12.79 -10.49
C VAL A 112 13.06 11.76 -11.49
N GLY A 113 13.83 10.71 -11.71
CA GLY A 113 13.36 9.55 -12.46
C GLY A 113 12.53 8.66 -11.55
N VAL A 114 11.28 8.43 -11.92
CA VAL A 114 10.33 7.60 -11.17
C VAL A 114 9.94 6.41 -12.03
N ASP A 115 9.93 5.23 -11.43
CA ASP A 115 9.36 4.01 -12.00
C ASP A 115 7.98 3.78 -11.36
N TRP A 116 6.92 3.90 -12.15
CA TRP A 116 5.53 3.89 -11.69
C TRP A 116 5.01 2.47 -11.50
N ASP A 117 4.30 2.26 -10.39
CA ASP A 117 3.66 0.99 -10.10
C ASP A 117 2.63 0.66 -11.19
N GLY A 118 2.62 -0.60 -11.65
CA GLY A 118 1.74 -1.04 -12.74
C GLY A 118 1.96 -0.35 -14.09
N GLY A 119 3.02 0.47 -14.23
CA GLY A 119 3.33 1.23 -15.44
C GLY A 119 2.45 2.46 -15.67
N ALA A 120 1.65 2.88 -14.68
CA ALA A 120 0.69 3.96 -14.85
C ALA A 120 1.37 5.32 -15.17
N GLY A 121 1.09 5.86 -16.36
CA GLY A 121 1.60 7.18 -16.77
C GLY A 121 3.11 7.22 -17.06
N GLY A 122 3.76 6.06 -17.17
CA GLY A 122 5.14 5.97 -17.65
C GLY A 122 5.24 6.19 -19.16
N ARG A 123 6.43 6.62 -19.60
CA ARG A 123 6.72 7.02 -20.98
C ARG A 123 7.89 6.25 -21.58
N HIS A 124 8.83 5.81 -20.75
CA HIS A 124 10.07 5.18 -21.16
C HIS A 124 10.52 4.10 -20.15
N ASP A 125 11.64 3.45 -20.44
CA ASP A 125 12.26 2.38 -19.66
C ASP A 125 13.38 2.88 -18.70
N GLY A 126 13.52 4.20 -18.62
CA GLY A 126 14.60 4.88 -17.88
C GLY A 126 15.74 5.37 -18.78
N SER A 127 15.59 5.23 -20.10
CA SER A 127 16.44 5.87 -21.10
C SER A 127 15.78 7.10 -21.75
N LEU A 128 16.61 8.05 -22.19
CA LEU A 128 16.19 9.21 -22.99
C LEU A 128 17.28 9.51 -24.03
N ALA A 129 16.86 9.70 -25.30
CA ALA A 129 17.76 10.02 -26.41
C ALA A 129 18.97 9.07 -26.55
N GLY A 130 18.76 7.77 -26.32
CA GLY A 130 19.81 6.74 -26.42
C GLY A 130 20.71 6.61 -25.18
N ARG A 131 20.57 7.50 -24.18
CA ARG A 131 21.28 7.40 -22.90
C ARG A 131 20.41 6.75 -21.83
N ARG A 132 20.93 5.76 -21.12
CA ARG A 132 20.26 5.12 -19.97
C ARG A 132 20.64 5.82 -18.66
N TYR A 133 19.64 6.23 -17.90
CA TYR A 133 19.81 6.85 -16.58
C TYR A 133 19.51 5.85 -15.45
N PHE A 134 18.50 5.01 -15.67
CA PHE A 134 18.14 3.91 -14.77
C PHE A 134 17.46 2.80 -15.56
N ALA A 135 17.28 1.64 -14.94
CA ALA A 135 16.47 0.55 -15.47
C ALA A 135 15.12 0.53 -14.76
N ALA A 136 14.04 0.71 -15.52
CA ALA A 136 12.67 0.62 -15.02
C ALA A 136 12.14 -0.82 -15.11
N ALA A 137 11.07 -1.12 -14.37
CA ALA A 137 10.44 -2.43 -14.39
C ALA A 137 9.74 -2.77 -15.72
N GLY A 138 9.35 -1.77 -16.51
CA GLY A 138 8.71 -1.94 -17.81
C GLY A 138 9.14 -0.91 -18.84
N GLU A 139 8.92 -1.23 -20.13
CA GLU A 139 9.36 -0.40 -21.26
C GLU A 139 8.74 1.01 -21.28
N ARG A 140 7.58 1.17 -20.63
CA ARG A 140 6.88 2.44 -20.47
C ARG A 140 6.40 2.64 -19.04
N SER A 141 7.18 2.18 -18.05
CA SER A 141 6.82 2.38 -16.64
C SER A 141 7.47 3.59 -16.02
N ALA A 142 8.48 4.19 -16.66
CA ALA A 142 9.23 5.29 -16.07
C ALA A 142 8.94 6.66 -16.70
N SER A 143 9.12 7.70 -15.89
CA SER A 143 9.08 9.11 -16.30
C SER A 143 10.16 9.92 -15.58
N PHE A 144 10.74 10.92 -16.25
CA PHE A 144 11.46 12.01 -15.58
C PHE A 144 10.46 13.11 -15.19
N ALA A 145 10.41 13.43 -13.91
CA ALA A 145 9.52 14.43 -13.33
C ALA A 145 10.31 15.53 -12.62
N ARG A 146 9.72 16.73 -12.54
CA ARG A 146 10.22 17.77 -11.64
C ARG A 146 9.89 17.40 -10.19
N PRO A 147 10.74 17.77 -9.22
CA PRO A 147 10.44 17.58 -7.79
C PRO A 147 9.04 18.09 -7.39
N SER A 148 8.60 19.22 -7.95
CA SER A 148 7.26 19.79 -7.69
C SER A 148 6.08 18.99 -8.24
N ALA A 149 6.33 18.06 -9.17
CA ALA A 149 5.32 17.18 -9.74
C ALA A 149 5.16 15.88 -8.92
N LEU A 150 5.87 15.76 -7.79
CA LEU A 150 5.90 14.59 -6.93
C LEU A 150 5.56 14.97 -5.49
N SER A 151 4.89 14.06 -4.79
CA SER A 151 4.69 14.13 -3.35
C SER A 151 5.55 13.07 -2.67
N ALA A 152 6.40 13.52 -1.74
CA ALA A 152 7.23 12.67 -0.87
C ALA A 152 6.42 11.97 0.24
N GLY A 153 5.16 12.35 0.39
CA GLY A 153 4.29 11.90 1.45
C GLY A 153 4.40 12.70 2.75
N ILE A 154 3.59 12.29 3.73
CA ILE A 154 3.44 12.91 5.05
C ILE A 154 3.49 11.85 6.14
N ALA A 155 3.69 12.27 7.39
CA ALA A 155 3.61 11.36 8.53
C ALA A 155 2.16 10.97 8.82
N LEU A 156 1.95 9.78 9.40
CA LEU A 156 0.61 9.32 9.78
C LEU A 156 -0.14 10.30 10.71
N PRO A 157 0.47 10.87 11.77
CA PRO A 157 -0.20 11.89 12.58
C PRO A 157 -0.73 13.06 11.74
N ASP A 158 0.02 13.53 10.74
CA ASP A 158 -0.41 14.63 9.88
C ASP A 158 -1.54 14.23 8.94
N ALA A 159 -1.52 13.01 8.41
CA ALA A 159 -2.62 12.48 7.61
C ALA A 159 -3.92 12.36 8.44
N LEU A 160 -3.83 11.85 9.67
CA LEU A 160 -4.97 11.78 10.59
C LEU A 160 -5.50 13.17 10.90
N ARG A 161 -4.62 14.15 11.08
CA ARG A 161 -5.03 15.54 11.29
C ARG A 161 -5.74 16.10 10.08
N LEU A 162 -5.18 15.99 8.88
CA LEU A 162 -5.81 16.48 7.66
C LEU A 162 -7.17 15.82 7.41
N ARG A 163 -7.30 14.53 7.73
CA ARG A 163 -8.53 13.76 7.46
C ARG A 163 -9.66 13.99 8.45
N TYR A 164 -9.30 14.14 9.73
CA TYR A 164 -10.23 14.15 10.86
C TYR A 164 -10.26 15.48 11.62
N ARG A 165 -9.43 16.47 11.24
CA ARG A 165 -9.59 17.86 11.69
C ARG A 165 -10.38 18.65 10.66
N VAL A 166 -11.56 19.05 11.10
CA VAL A 166 -12.36 20.11 10.50
C VAL A 166 -11.76 21.46 10.88
N ASP A 167 -10.71 21.86 10.16
CA ASP A 167 -10.27 23.26 10.10
C ASP A 167 -9.80 23.52 8.66
N ASP A 168 -10.78 23.68 7.77
CA ASP A 168 -10.75 24.55 6.57
C ASP A 168 -12.12 24.55 5.84
N PHE A 169 -13.26 24.34 6.52
CA PHE A 169 -14.52 24.70 5.88
C PHE A 169 -14.62 26.22 5.86
N THR A 170 -14.66 26.79 4.66
CA THR A 170 -14.97 28.21 4.51
C THR A 170 -16.38 28.48 5.06
N LYS A 171 -16.73 29.74 5.34
CA LYS A 171 -18.07 30.08 5.86
C LYS A 171 -19.17 29.57 4.92
N GLU A 172 -18.88 29.52 3.62
CA GLU A 172 -19.78 29.06 2.58
C GLU A 172 -20.07 27.55 2.68
N GLU A 173 -19.09 26.73 3.06
CA GLU A 173 -19.27 25.27 3.23
C GLU A 173 -19.97 24.92 4.56
N GLN A 174 -19.87 25.80 5.56
CA GLN A 174 -20.62 25.66 6.82
C GLN A 174 -22.12 25.91 6.65
N ASP A 175 -22.49 26.83 5.75
CA ASP A 175 -23.89 27.18 5.47
C ASP A 175 -24.65 26.06 4.70
N GLU A 176 -23.92 25.16 4.02
CA GLU A 176 -24.51 24.01 3.31
C GLU A 176 -24.71 22.77 4.20
N MET A 177 -24.20 22.76 5.43
CA MET A 177 -24.27 21.60 6.33
C MET A 177 -25.56 21.60 7.16
N TYR A 178 -26.64 21.06 6.58
CA TYR A 178 -27.86 20.71 7.32
C TYR A 178 -27.88 19.22 7.65
N VAL A 179 -28.10 18.89 8.93
CA VAL A 179 -28.31 17.49 9.37
C VAL A 179 -29.81 17.27 9.54
N PHE A 180 -30.33 16.19 8.95
CA PHE A 180 -31.67 15.71 9.26
C PHE A 180 -31.65 15.08 10.65
N SER A 181 -32.44 15.64 11.58
CA SER A 181 -32.75 14.95 12.84
C SER A 181 -33.48 13.63 12.55
N THR A 182 -33.49 12.70 13.51
CA THR A 182 -34.33 11.49 13.51
C THR A 182 -35.84 11.77 13.37
N SER A 183 -36.26 13.04 13.40
CA SER A 183 -37.62 13.52 13.12
C SER A 183 -37.78 14.25 11.76
N GLN A 184 -36.79 14.15 10.85
CA GLN A 184 -36.74 14.81 9.53
C GLN A 184 -36.90 16.34 9.53
N LYS A 185 -36.69 17.04 10.65
CA LYS A 185 -36.56 18.51 10.65
C LYS A 185 -35.12 18.95 10.35
N ARG A 186 -34.99 20.00 9.53
CA ARG A 186 -33.72 20.72 9.30
C ARG A 186 -33.35 21.47 10.58
N VAL A 187 -32.16 21.18 11.12
CA VAL A 187 -31.61 21.89 12.28
C VAL A 187 -30.27 22.50 11.86
N SER A 188 -30.15 23.82 11.98
CA SER A 188 -28.90 24.55 11.81
C SER A 188 -28.03 24.39 13.06
N VAL A 189 -26.80 23.93 12.89
CA VAL A 189 -25.86 23.74 14.01
C VAL A 189 -25.17 25.07 14.31
N GLU A 190 -25.73 25.87 15.23
CA GLU A 190 -25.04 27.04 15.77
C GLU A 190 -23.89 26.59 16.70
N LEU A 191 -22.65 26.65 16.22
CA LEU A 191 -21.46 26.35 16.99
C LEU A 191 -21.04 27.53 17.87
N VAL A 192 -21.62 27.63 19.07
CA VAL A 192 -21.22 28.59 20.11
C VAL A 192 -19.75 28.43 20.49
N GLY A 193 -19.04 29.56 20.56
CA GLY A 193 -18.04 29.81 21.61
C GLY A 193 -16.60 29.40 21.32
N THR A 194 -15.72 30.39 21.41
CA THR A 194 -14.26 30.32 21.31
C THR A 194 -13.62 29.60 22.49
N ASN A 195 -13.60 28.25 22.48
CA ASN A 195 -12.75 27.39 23.33
C ASN A 195 -12.31 26.08 22.62
N LYS A 196 -12.26 26.09 21.28
CA LYS A 196 -12.37 24.89 20.42
C LYS A 196 -11.10 24.02 20.24
N VAL A 197 -9.94 24.34 20.80
CA VAL A 197 -8.74 23.45 20.66
C VAL A 197 -8.84 22.23 21.58
N ARG A 198 -9.34 22.42 22.81
CA ARG A 198 -9.35 21.37 23.85
C ARG A 198 -10.52 20.39 23.70
N ASP A 199 -11.64 20.84 23.12
CA ASP A 199 -12.81 19.98 22.88
C ASP A 199 -12.71 19.17 21.58
N LYS A 200 -11.96 19.66 20.57
CA LYS A 200 -11.73 18.94 19.30
C LYS A 200 -10.72 17.78 19.43
N LEU A 201 -9.75 17.88 20.35
CA LEU A 201 -8.83 16.79 20.68
C LEU A 201 -9.55 15.61 21.36
N LYS A 202 -10.66 15.85 22.06
CA LYS A 202 -11.49 14.79 22.69
C LYS A 202 -12.05 13.78 21.68
N ASN A 203 -12.23 14.17 20.43
CA ASN A 203 -12.84 13.30 19.41
C ASN A 203 -11.87 12.24 18.86
N PHE A 204 -10.55 12.45 18.99
CA PHE A 204 -9.58 11.44 18.57
C PHE A 204 -9.39 10.33 19.63
N ASP A 205 -9.58 10.65 20.91
CA ASP A 205 -9.56 9.65 22.00
C ASP A 205 -10.70 8.63 21.83
N GLU A 206 -11.83 9.01 21.21
CA GLU A 206 -12.96 8.14 20.92
C GLU A 206 -12.80 7.36 19.60
N LEU A 207 -11.81 7.70 18.77
CA LEU A 207 -11.64 7.14 17.45
C LEU A 207 -11.14 5.70 17.53
N SER A 208 -12.05 4.75 17.34
CA SER A 208 -11.74 3.32 17.31
C SER A 208 -11.37 2.81 15.91
N CYS A 209 -11.76 3.52 14.85
CA CYS A 209 -11.49 3.17 13.46
C CYS A 209 -11.12 4.41 12.66
N ALA A 210 -10.02 4.33 11.89
CA ALA A 210 -9.53 5.40 11.04
C ALA A 210 -9.13 4.87 9.66
N SER A 211 -9.35 5.68 8.63
CA SER A 211 -8.91 5.44 7.26
C SER A 211 -8.30 6.72 6.71
N VAL A 212 -7.04 6.62 6.29
CA VAL A 212 -6.26 7.70 5.65
C VAL A 212 -5.73 7.22 4.30
N SER A 213 -6.58 6.51 3.58
CA SER A 213 -6.25 5.88 2.30
C SER A 213 -5.92 6.92 1.24
N PHE A 214 -4.86 6.66 0.47
CA PHE A 214 -4.37 7.53 -0.59
C PHE A 214 -4.02 8.96 -0.14
N MET A 215 -3.65 9.15 1.13
CA MET A 215 -3.22 10.45 1.67
C MET A 215 -1.70 10.67 1.57
N GLY A 216 -0.97 9.69 1.05
CA GLY A 216 0.48 9.76 0.92
C GLY A 216 1.21 9.54 2.25
N VAL A 217 0.68 8.73 3.16
CA VAL A 217 1.40 8.38 4.39
C VAL A 217 2.70 7.67 4.04
N SER A 218 3.86 8.27 4.33
CA SER A 218 5.17 7.71 4.02
C SER A 218 5.96 7.29 5.27
N SER A 219 5.53 7.69 6.46
CA SER A 219 6.12 7.28 7.73
C SER A 219 5.09 7.20 8.86
N ALA A 220 5.42 6.45 9.91
CA ALA A 220 4.58 6.35 11.10
C ALA A 220 4.56 7.65 11.94
N GLY A 221 5.52 8.56 11.74
CA GLY A 221 5.72 9.73 12.59
C GLY A 221 6.34 9.39 13.95
N SER A 222 6.26 10.32 14.91
CA SER A 222 6.68 10.04 16.29
C SER A 222 5.69 9.09 16.97
N PRO A 223 6.17 7.99 17.59
CA PRO A 223 5.33 7.08 18.37
C PRO A 223 4.56 7.78 19.48
N GLU A 224 5.20 8.71 20.20
CA GLU A 224 4.61 9.46 21.31
C GLU A 224 3.47 10.37 20.82
N GLU A 225 3.68 11.02 19.68
CA GLU A 225 2.68 11.86 19.05
C GLU A 225 1.48 11.04 18.55
N LEU A 226 1.74 9.90 17.91
CA LEU A 226 0.69 9.03 17.40
C LEU A 226 -0.15 8.44 18.55
N GLN A 227 0.52 7.99 19.62
CA GLN A 227 -0.13 7.49 20.83
C GLN A 227 -0.97 8.57 21.51
N GLY A 228 -0.46 9.80 21.59
CA GLY A 228 -1.20 10.93 22.15
C GLY A 228 -2.33 11.43 21.24
N LEU A 229 -2.26 11.17 19.93
CA LEU A 229 -3.30 11.57 18.98
C LEU A 229 -4.45 10.58 18.96
N VAL A 230 -4.20 9.27 18.85
CA VAL A 230 -5.25 8.24 18.68
C VAL A 230 -5.01 7.02 19.59
N PRO A 231 -5.08 7.18 20.93
CA PRO A 231 -4.68 6.14 21.89
C PRO A 231 -5.55 4.87 21.85
N ASN A 232 -6.81 4.99 21.42
CA ASN A 232 -7.81 3.91 21.45
C ASN A 232 -8.09 3.30 20.06
N LEU A 233 -7.25 3.59 19.06
CA LEU A 233 -7.45 3.10 17.70
C LEU A 233 -7.33 1.58 17.65
N ARG A 234 -8.38 0.93 17.12
CA ARG A 234 -8.46 -0.54 16.94
C ARG A 234 -8.34 -0.96 15.50
N GLN A 235 -8.74 -0.11 14.57
CA GLN A 235 -8.69 -0.39 13.14
C GLN A 235 -8.07 0.79 12.39
N LEU A 236 -7.08 0.50 11.55
CA LEU A 236 -6.42 1.49 10.73
C LEU A 236 -6.32 1.01 9.28
N ASP A 237 -6.86 1.81 8.38
CA ASP A 237 -6.75 1.63 6.92
C ASP A 237 -5.74 2.64 6.33
N LEU A 238 -4.64 2.09 5.80
CA LEU A 238 -3.55 2.80 5.13
C LEU A 238 -3.50 2.46 3.64
N THR A 239 -4.62 2.06 3.02
CA THR A 239 -4.65 1.63 1.62
C THR A 239 -4.04 2.68 0.67
N GLY A 240 -3.14 2.24 -0.22
CA GLY A 240 -2.60 3.06 -1.30
C GLY A 240 -1.77 4.24 -0.84
N ASN A 241 -0.96 4.04 0.21
CA ASN A 241 -0.04 5.04 0.73
C ASN A 241 1.41 4.74 0.28
N LEU A 242 2.36 5.43 0.90
CA LEU A 242 3.79 5.42 0.53
C LEU A 242 4.66 4.69 1.56
N ILE A 243 4.06 4.13 2.62
CA ILE A 243 4.77 3.34 3.61
C ILE A 243 5.22 2.02 2.97
N SER A 244 6.45 1.61 3.26
CA SER A 244 7.08 0.46 2.60
C SER A 244 7.99 -0.35 3.54
N GLN A 245 8.61 0.32 4.51
CA GLN A 245 9.49 -0.31 5.48
C GLN A 245 8.70 -0.97 6.62
N TRP A 246 9.05 -2.20 6.97
CA TRP A 246 8.45 -2.91 8.10
C TRP A 246 8.77 -2.27 9.45
N GLN A 247 9.92 -1.60 9.58
CA GLN A 247 10.28 -0.90 10.81
C GLN A 247 9.27 0.20 11.16
N ASP A 248 8.75 0.92 10.16
CA ASP A 248 7.70 1.92 10.36
C ASP A 248 6.39 1.26 10.83
N ILE A 249 6.03 0.12 10.23
CA ILE A 249 4.85 -0.67 10.63
C ILE A 249 4.97 -1.18 12.07
N PHE A 250 6.13 -1.69 12.44
CA PHE A 250 6.40 -2.14 13.81
C PHE A 250 6.30 -1.00 14.82
N SER A 251 6.91 0.14 14.50
CA SER A 251 6.86 1.33 15.36
C SER A 251 5.44 1.85 15.53
N LEU A 252 4.64 1.86 14.45
CA LEU A 252 3.22 2.19 14.46
C LEU A 252 2.42 1.25 15.36
N CYS A 253 2.59 -0.07 15.20
CA CYS A 253 1.87 -1.06 16.00
C CYS A 253 2.26 -1.03 17.48
N GLN A 254 3.51 -0.67 17.80
CA GLN A 254 3.94 -0.48 19.19
C GLN A 254 3.39 0.82 19.80
N ALA A 255 3.28 1.90 19.01
CA ALA A 255 2.66 3.15 19.43
C ALA A 255 1.15 3.02 19.67
N LEU A 256 0.50 2.09 18.96
CA LEU A 256 -0.94 1.84 19.02
C LEU A 256 -1.24 0.46 19.63
N PRO A 257 -1.13 0.32 20.97
CA PRO A 257 -1.29 -0.98 21.63
C PRO A 257 -2.70 -1.56 21.47
N SER A 258 -3.72 -0.75 21.21
CA SER A 258 -5.10 -1.21 21.02
C SER A 258 -5.40 -1.67 19.58
N LEU A 259 -4.44 -1.56 18.65
CA LEU A 259 -4.65 -1.85 17.24
C LEU A 259 -4.84 -3.35 17.01
N GLU A 260 -5.95 -3.72 16.37
CA GLU A 260 -6.35 -5.10 16.08
C GLU A 260 -6.40 -5.39 14.57
N VAL A 261 -6.77 -4.40 13.76
CA VAL A 261 -6.92 -4.52 12.30
C VAL A 261 -6.05 -3.48 11.61
N LEU A 262 -5.16 -3.95 10.72
CA LEU A 262 -4.31 -3.10 9.91
C LEU A 262 -4.46 -3.45 8.43
N ASP A 263 -4.89 -2.49 7.63
CA ASP A 263 -4.96 -2.60 6.18
C ASP A 263 -3.85 -1.81 5.50
N LEU A 264 -2.99 -2.52 4.75
CA LEU A 264 -1.87 -1.98 3.99
C LEU A 264 -2.05 -2.22 2.49
N THR A 265 -3.27 -2.51 2.02
CA THR A 265 -3.55 -2.79 0.62
C THR A 265 -2.92 -1.75 -0.31
N ASN A 266 -2.33 -2.17 -1.42
CA ASN A 266 -1.66 -1.30 -2.40
C ASN A 266 -0.47 -0.48 -1.86
N ASN A 267 0.18 -0.90 -0.79
CA ASN A 267 1.49 -0.38 -0.39
C ASN A 267 2.59 -1.35 -0.87
N THR A 268 3.57 -0.89 -1.65
CA THR A 268 4.68 -1.77 -2.03
C THR A 268 5.63 -1.95 -0.85
N MET A 269 5.56 -3.12 -0.23
CA MET A 269 6.31 -3.43 0.98
C MET A 269 7.68 -4.01 0.66
N GLU A 270 8.64 -3.78 1.55
CA GLU A 270 9.91 -4.49 1.52
C GLU A 270 9.71 -5.98 1.79
N ASN A 271 10.56 -6.81 1.18
CA ASN A 271 10.50 -8.26 1.29
C ASN A 271 11.44 -8.83 2.36
N ASP A 272 12.02 -7.96 3.18
CA ASP A 272 12.88 -8.37 4.28
C ASP A 272 12.77 -7.39 5.46
N PHE A 273 13.15 -7.85 6.64
CA PHE A 273 13.37 -7.06 7.85
C PHE A 273 14.34 -7.81 8.77
N VAL A 274 15.15 -7.06 9.54
CA VAL A 274 16.19 -7.62 10.41
C VAL A 274 15.67 -7.89 11.81
N GLU A 275 14.97 -6.91 12.39
CA GLU A 275 14.45 -6.97 13.75
C GLU A 275 12.93 -6.87 13.73
N SER A 276 12.28 -7.55 14.69
CA SER A 276 10.82 -7.53 14.77
C SER A 276 10.34 -7.62 16.22
N PRO A 277 9.46 -6.72 16.67
CA PRO A 277 8.82 -6.85 17.97
C PRO A 277 7.70 -7.89 17.95
N LEU A 278 7.34 -8.43 19.13
CA LEU A 278 6.16 -9.27 19.27
C LEU A 278 4.90 -8.41 19.38
N LEU A 279 4.06 -8.46 18.35
CA LEU A 279 2.79 -7.74 18.27
C LEU A 279 1.64 -8.64 18.75
N LYS A 280 1.23 -8.45 20.01
CA LYS A 280 0.24 -9.33 20.67
C LYS A 280 -1.21 -9.00 20.33
N ASN A 281 -1.48 -7.83 19.77
CA ASN A 281 -2.85 -7.32 19.62
C ASN A 281 -3.38 -7.36 18.18
N ILE A 282 -2.50 -7.43 17.18
CA ILE A 282 -2.90 -7.49 15.77
C ILE A 282 -3.53 -8.86 15.47
N ARG A 283 -4.79 -8.84 15.02
CA ARG A 283 -5.59 -10.00 14.65
C ARG A 283 -5.79 -10.12 13.15
N VAL A 284 -5.96 -8.99 12.48
CA VAL A 284 -6.22 -8.95 11.03
C VAL A 284 -5.16 -8.08 10.36
N LEU A 285 -4.48 -8.65 9.38
CA LEU A 285 -3.49 -7.96 8.56
C LEU A 285 -3.84 -8.15 7.10
N VAL A 286 -4.02 -7.03 6.39
CA VAL A 286 -4.35 -7.04 4.96
C VAL A 286 -3.14 -6.53 4.17
N LEU A 287 -2.55 -7.41 3.37
CA LEU A 287 -1.39 -7.15 2.53
C LEU A 287 -1.74 -7.39 1.05
N ASN A 288 -2.92 -6.96 0.62
CA ASN A 288 -3.33 -7.17 -0.78
C ASN A 288 -2.52 -6.27 -1.71
N ASN A 289 -2.06 -6.80 -2.85
CA ASN A 289 -1.28 -6.08 -3.85
C ASN A 289 -0.10 -5.28 -3.26
N CYS A 290 0.65 -5.92 -2.36
CA CYS A 290 1.78 -5.31 -1.65
C CYS A 290 3.15 -5.72 -2.20
N GLY A 291 3.20 -6.63 -3.18
CA GLY A 291 4.45 -7.16 -3.74
C GLY A 291 5.21 -8.07 -2.76
N VAL A 292 4.52 -8.64 -1.77
CA VAL A 292 5.15 -9.50 -0.75
C VAL A 292 5.43 -10.91 -1.29
N THR A 293 6.48 -11.54 -0.76
CA THR A 293 6.96 -12.88 -1.11
C THR A 293 6.65 -13.91 -0.01
N TRP A 294 6.76 -15.21 -0.32
CA TRP A 294 6.59 -16.27 0.67
C TRP A 294 7.64 -16.24 1.78
N GLU A 295 8.88 -15.85 1.45
CA GLU A 295 9.97 -15.74 2.43
C GLU A 295 9.64 -14.69 3.50
N LEU A 296 9.13 -13.53 3.07
CA LEU A 296 8.64 -12.51 3.99
C LEU A 296 7.48 -13.04 4.84
N ILE A 297 6.51 -13.72 4.22
CA ILE A 297 5.33 -14.25 4.93
C ILE A 297 5.75 -15.23 6.04
N GLU A 298 6.74 -16.08 5.80
CA GLU A 298 7.30 -16.97 6.82
C GLU A 298 7.94 -16.18 7.97
N LYS A 299 8.69 -15.10 7.66
CA LYS A 299 9.28 -14.22 8.67
C LYS A 299 8.21 -13.50 9.50
N LEU A 300 7.10 -13.05 8.88
CA LEU A 300 6.02 -12.33 9.56
C LEU A 300 5.31 -13.17 10.65
N LYS A 301 5.43 -14.50 10.63
CA LYS A 301 4.83 -15.38 11.64
C LYS A 301 5.30 -15.08 13.06
N VAL A 302 6.55 -14.64 13.21
CA VAL A 302 7.17 -14.33 14.50
C VAL A 302 6.56 -13.06 15.12
N PRO A 303 6.62 -11.88 14.46
CA PRO A 303 6.05 -10.66 15.02
C PRO A 303 4.52 -10.73 15.18
N PHE A 304 3.80 -11.36 14.24
CA PHE A 304 2.33 -11.40 14.24
C PHE A 304 1.76 -12.69 14.85
N ALA A 305 2.32 -13.16 15.97
CA ALA A 305 1.96 -14.45 16.57
C ALA A 305 0.44 -14.62 16.87
N CYS A 306 -0.28 -13.52 17.11
CA CYS A 306 -1.71 -13.53 17.45
C CYS A 306 -2.67 -13.34 16.26
N LEU A 307 -2.15 -13.34 15.03
CA LEU A 307 -2.95 -13.10 13.83
C LEU A 307 -3.99 -14.22 13.60
N THR A 308 -5.23 -13.83 13.35
CA THR A 308 -6.32 -14.74 12.97
C THR A 308 -6.46 -14.80 11.46
N ASP A 309 -6.39 -13.64 10.80
CA ASP A 309 -6.69 -13.47 9.38
C ASP A 309 -5.57 -12.71 8.66
N LEU A 310 -5.08 -13.29 7.55
CA LEU A 310 -4.08 -12.69 6.67
C LEU A 310 -4.60 -12.68 5.24
N HIS A 311 -4.71 -11.49 4.65
CA HIS A 311 -5.14 -11.31 3.27
C HIS A 311 -3.95 -11.00 2.36
N LEU A 312 -3.80 -11.74 1.26
CA LEU A 312 -2.61 -11.71 0.37
C LEU A 312 -2.97 -11.66 -1.12
N ILE A 313 -4.18 -11.20 -1.46
CA ILE A 313 -4.67 -11.20 -2.84
C ILE A 313 -3.78 -10.29 -3.70
N TRP A 314 -3.59 -10.64 -4.98
CA TRP A 314 -2.83 -9.85 -5.96
C TRP A 314 -1.31 -9.67 -5.69
N ASN A 315 -0.69 -10.51 -4.84
CA ASN A 315 0.77 -10.49 -4.64
C ASN A 315 1.58 -11.35 -5.62
N LYS A 316 0.96 -11.92 -6.65
CA LYS A 316 1.62 -12.82 -7.64
C LYS A 316 2.42 -13.96 -6.97
N LEU A 317 1.95 -14.45 -5.82
CA LEU A 317 2.58 -15.52 -5.07
C LEU A 317 2.47 -16.83 -5.85
N ASN A 318 3.61 -17.34 -6.34
CA ASN A 318 3.67 -18.65 -7.01
C ASN A 318 3.41 -19.77 -5.99
N ILE A 319 2.79 -20.87 -6.42
CA ILE A 319 2.55 -22.02 -5.55
C ILE A 319 3.92 -22.65 -5.24
N ILE A 320 4.22 -22.86 -3.96
CA ILE A 320 5.33 -23.71 -3.53
C ILE A 320 4.96 -25.13 -3.96
N THR A 321 5.60 -25.62 -5.02
CA THR A 321 5.52 -27.03 -5.49
C THR A 321 6.23 -27.97 -4.53
#